data_AF-A0A520UE49-F1
#
_entry.id   AF-A0A520UE49-F1
#
_cell.length_a   1.000
_cell.length_b   1.000
_cell.length_c   1.000
_cell.angle_alpha   90.00
_cell.angle_beta   90.00
_cell.angle_gamma   90.00
#
_symmetry.space_group_name_H-M   'P 1'
#
loop_
_entity.id
_entity.type
_entity.pdbx_description
1 polymer ?
#
loop_
_entity_poly.entity_id
_entity_poly.type
_entity_poly.pdbx_seq_one_letter_code
_entity_poly.pdbx_strand_id
1 'polypeptide(L)' 'MISVLIPCYDFDALPLVKRLEKEALVLGIPYEIICIDDGSFSLLNEKNQQINALTNCQFIESKKTVGSIANRKLLSNKA' A
#
# COMPACT_ATOMS: atom_id res chain seq x y z
N MET A 1 11.73 -6.51 11.60
CA MET A 1 10.43 -6.35 10.92
C MET A 1 10.61 -5.31 9.85
N ILE A 2 10.17 -5.56 8.62
CA ILE A 2 10.28 -4.61 7.50
C ILE A 2 8.91 -4.01 7.21
N SER A 3 8.83 -2.69 7.21
CA SER A 3 7.61 -1.95 6.86
C SER A 3 7.77 -1.33 5.48
N VAL A 4 6.97 -1.78 4.51
CA VAL A 4 7.00 -1.26 3.15
C VAL A 4 5.83 -0.30 2.95
N LEU A 5 6.18 0.98 2.79
CA LEU A 5 5.22 2.07 2.67
C LEU A 5 5.15 2.53 1.21
N ILE A 6 4.00 2.34 0.57
CA ILE A 6 3.81 2.60 -0.87
C ILE A 6 2.81 3.75 -1.03
N PRO A 7 3.26 4.98 -1.35
CA PRO A 7 2.35 6.04 -1.76
C PRO A 7 1.88 5.78 -3.20
N CYS A 8 0.57 5.78 -3.40
CA CYS A 8 -0.06 5.59 -4.70
C CYS A 8 -0.79 6.85 -5.15
N TYR A 9 -0.83 7.05 -6.47
CA TYR A 9 -1.71 8.00 -7.14
C TYR A 9 -1.95 7.47 -8.56
N ASP A 10 -3.17 7.04 -8.85
CA ASP A 10 -3.54 6.44 -10.15
C ASP A 10 -2.57 5.30 -10.58
N PHE A 11 -2.28 4.39 -9.65
CA PHE A 11 -1.29 3.33 -9.84
C PHE A 11 -1.83 1.96 -9.40
N ASP A 12 -1.58 0.93 -10.21
CA ASP A 12 -1.90 -0.46 -9.85
C ASP A 12 -0.80 -1.04 -8.95
N ALA A 13 -1.04 -0.99 -7.64
CA ALA A 13 -0.12 -1.48 -6.62
C ALA A 13 -0.21 -3.00 -6.41
N LEU A 14 -1.29 -3.64 -6.85
CA LEU A 14 -1.56 -5.05 -6.57
C LEU A 14 -0.44 -6.00 -7.04
N PRO A 15 0.12 -5.88 -8.27
CA PRO A 15 1.21 -6.75 -8.71
C PRO A 15 2.48 -6.59 -7.87
N LEU A 16 2.78 -5.35 -7.48
CA LEU A 16 3.96 -5.04 -6.66
C LEU A 16 3.83 -5.65 -5.26
N VAL A 17 2.68 -5.43 -4.60
CA VAL A 17 2.43 -5.96 -3.26
C VAL A 17 2.45 -7.48 -3.24
N LYS A 18 1.81 -8.15 -4.21
CA LYS A 18 1.84 -9.63 -4.32
C LYS A 18 3.25 -10.18 -4.43
N ARG A 19 4.13 -9.49 -5.19
CA ARG A 19 5.52 -9.93 -5.32
C ARG A 19 6.29 -9.76 -4.02
N LEU A 20 6.15 -8.61 -3.36
CA LEU A 20 6.83 -8.31 -2.10
C LEU A 20 6.37 -9.23 -0.96
N GLU A 21 5.07 -9.49 -0.87
CA GLU A 21 4.50 -10.43 0.10
C GLU A 21 5.08 -11.83 -0.09
N LYS A 22 5.11 -12.33 -1.34
CA LYS A 22 5.71 -13.62 -1.66
C LYS A 22 7.19 -13.68 -1.28
N GLU A 23 7.97 -12.65 -1.61
CA GLU A 23 9.40 -12.61 -1.28
C GLU A 23 9.61 -12.58 0.25
N ALA A 24 8.80 -11.82 0.98
CA ALA A 24 8.87 -11.75 2.44
C ALA A 24 8.48 -13.07 3.13
N LEU A 25 7.45 -13.75 2.61
CA LEU A 25 7.05 -15.09 3.06
C LEU A 25 8.15 -16.13 2.82
N VAL A 26 8.79 -16.11 1.64
CA VAL A 26 9.90 -17.02 1.31
C VAL A 26 11.11 -16.79 2.21
N LEU A 27 11.41 -15.53 2.52
CA LEU A 27 12.52 -15.17 3.40
C LEU A 27 12.20 -15.40 4.90
N GLY A 28 10.93 -15.66 5.24
CA GLY A 28 10.50 -15.87 6.63
C GLY A 28 10.67 -14.64 7.52
N ILE A 29 10.67 -13.44 6.93
CA ILE A 29 10.86 -12.19 7.67
C ILE A 29 9.50 -11.65 8.16
N PRO A 30 9.40 -11.07 9.37
CA PRO A 30 8.21 -10.33 9.75
C PRO A 30 8.11 -9.05 8.92
N TYR A 31 6.97 -8.84 8.28
CA TYR A 31 6.75 -7.71 7.37
C TYR A 31 5.37 -7.09 7.56
N GLU A 32 5.25 -5.85 7.13
CA GLU A 32 3.98 -5.18 6.86
C GLU A 32 4.09 -4.38 5.55
N ILE A 33 3.00 -4.31 4.79
CA ILE A 33 2.94 -3.53 3.55
C ILE A 33 1.72 -2.62 3.61
N ILE A 34 1.93 -1.31 3.61
CA ILE A 34 0.85 -0.32 3.66
C ILE A 34 0.90 0.52 2.40
N CYS A 35 -0.19 0.50 1.65
CA CYS A 35 -0.41 1.31 0.46
C CYS A 35 -1.44 2.40 0.76
N ILE A 36 -1.16 3.65 0.40
CA ILE A 36 -2.13 4.74 0.51
C ILE A 36 -2.26 5.47 -0.83
N ASP A 37 -3.45 5.41 -1.42
CA ASP A 37 -3.81 6.23 -2.57
C ASP A 37 -4.16 7.66 -2.14
N ASP A 38 -3.54 8.64 -2.79
CA ASP A 38 -3.70 10.08 -2.52
C ASP A 38 -4.95 10.68 -3.19
N GLY A 39 -6.07 9.96 -3.12
CA GLY A 39 -7.38 10.39 -3.64
C GLY A 39 -7.39 10.56 -5.15
N SER A 40 -6.87 9.57 -5.88
CA SER A 40 -6.92 9.55 -7.34
C SER A 40 -8.33 9.28 -7.90
N PHE A 41 -9.18 8.62 -7.11
CA PHE A 41 -10.51 8.14 -7.52
C PHE A 41 -10.48 7.25 -8.78
N SER A 42 -9.34 6.58 -8.99
CA SER A 42 -9.13 5.71 -10.15
C SER A 42 -9.90 4.39 -10.00
N LEU A 43 -10.36 3.82 -11.11
CA LEU A 43 -10.88 2.44 -11.15
C LEU A 43 -9.83 1.41 -10.71
N LEU A 44 -8.55 1.78 -10.73
CA LEU A 44 -7.46 0.97 -10.16
C LEU A 44 -7.61 0.78 -8.65
N ASN A 45 -8.29 1.68 -7.94
CA ASN A 45 -8.53 1.53 -6.50
C ASN A 45 -9.35 0.28 -6.20
N GLU A 46 -10.34 -0.07 -7.03
CA GLU A 46 -11.12 -1.31 -6.87
C GLU A 46 -10.23 -2.57 -6.96
N LYS A 47 -9.23 -2.55 -7.84
CA LYS A 47 -8.24 -3.63 -7.93
C LYS A 47 -7.33 -3.63 -6.70
N ASN A 48 -6.84 -2.46 -6.31
CA ASN A 48 -5.97 -2.30 -5.16
C ASN A 48 -6.65 -2.68 -3.83
N GLN A 49 -7.98 -2.60 -3.72
CA GLN A 49 -8.71 -3.10 -2.55
C GLN A 49 -8.44 -4.59 -2.28
N GLN A 50 -8.08 -5.39 -3.29
CA GLN A 50 -7.69 -6.80 -3.11
C GLN A 50 -6.42 -6.98 -2.25
N ILE A 51 -5.60 -5.93 -2.09
CA ILE A 51 -4.43 -5.94 -1.21
C ILE A 51 -4.85 -6.22 0.24
N ASN A 52 -6.04 -5.77 0.66
CA ASN A 52 -6.56 -5.99 2.01
C ASN A 52 -6.86 -7.47 2.32
N ALA A 53 -6.89 -8.34 1.31
CA ALA A 53 -7.03 -9.79 1.49
C ALA A 53 -5.68 -10.52 1.64
N LEU A 54 -4.55 -9.84 1.42
CA LEU A 54 -3.21 -10.41 1.58
C LEU A 54 -2.77 -10.34 3.05
N THR A 55 -1.85 -11.22 3.45
CA THR A 55 -1.38 -11.29 4.84
C THR A 55 -0.50 -10.07 5.16
N ASN A 56 -0.75 -9.42 6.31
CA ASN A 56 0.00 -8.24 6.77
C ASN A 56 0.09 -7.09 5.74
N CYS A 57 -0.92 -6.96 4.88
CA CYS A 57 -1.00 -5.93 3.86
C CYS A 57 -2.25 -5.08 4.04
N GLN A 58 -2.14 -3.79 3.72
CA GLN A 58 -3.26 -2.85 3.79
C GLN A 58 -3.24 -1.88 2.60
N PHE A 59 -4.41 -1.61 2.04
CA PHE A 59 -4.64 -0.53 1.08
C PHE A 59 -5.68 0.44 1.62
N ILE A 60 -5.33 1.73 1.62
CA ILE A 60 -6.17 2.82 2.10
C ILE A 60 -6.37 3.81 0.96
N GLU A 61 -7.62 4.14 0.68
CA GLU A 61 -7.99 5.17 -0.27
C GLU A 61 -8.32 6.47 0.46
N SER A 62 -7.60 7.54 0.13
CA SER A 62 -7.86 8.86 0.70
C SER A 62 -9.08 9.50 0.03
N LYS A 63 -9.98 10.09 0.84
CA LYS A 63 -11.16 10.82 0.32
C LYS A 63 -10.84 12.13 -0.41
N LYS A 64 -9.59 12.59 -0.33
CA LYS A 64 -9.09 13.80 -0.98
C LYS A 64 -7.58 13.70 -1.15
N THR A 65 -7.05 14.35 -2.17
CA THR A 65 -5.60 14.52 -2.35
C THR A 65 -5.04 15.45 -1.27
N VAL A 66 -4.02 14.97 -0.56
CA VAL A 66 -3.25 15.70 0.45
C VAL A 66 -1.84 16.05 -0.04
N GLY A 67 -1.39 15.45 -1.14
CA GLY A 67 -0.10 15.68 -1.76
C GLY A 67 0.99 14.72 -1.27
N SER A 68 2.01 14.51 -2.11
CA SER A 68 3.01 13.45 -1.91
C SER A 68 3.78 13.53 -0.58
N ILE A 69 4.09 14.72 -0.07
CA ILE A 69 4.77 14.90 1.22
C ILE A 69 3.86 14.49 2.37
N ALA A 70 2.62 14.98 2.36
CA ALA A 70 1.64 14.67 3.41
C ALA A 70 1.26 13.19 3.39
N ASN A 71 1.12 12.59 2.21
CA ASN A 71 0.81 11.17 2.06
C ASN A 71 1.95 10.29 2.61
N ARG A 72 3.21 10.62 2.30
CA ARG A 72 4.38 9.94 2.90
C ARG A 72 4.45 10.11 4.42
N LYS A 73 4.11 11.30 4.94
CA LYS A 73 4.05 11.54 6.39
C LYS A 73 2.92 10.75 7.06
N LEU A 74 1.80 10.57 6.38
CA LEU A 74 0.69 9.75 6.87
C LEU A 74 1.10 8.27 6.94
N LEU A 75 1.76 7.77 5.90
CA LEU A 75 2.37 6.44 5.87
C LEU A 75 3.36 6.24 7.02
N SER A 76 4.28 7.19 7.23
CA SER A 76 5.29 7.08 8.30
C SER A 76 4.73 7.13 9.71
N ASN A 77 3.55 7.71 9.91
CA ASN A 77 2.88 7.73 11.23
C ASN A 77 2.06 6.47 11.50
N LYS A 78 1.85 5.62 10.48
CA LYS A 78 1.02 4.40 10.58
C LYS A 78 1.82 3.13 10.85
N ALA A 79 3.09 3.10 10.44
CA ALA A 79 4.07 2.07 10.79
C ALA A 79 4.88 2.51 12.01
#